data_AF-A0A1N7JF98-F1
#
_entry.id   AF-A0A1N7JF98-F1
#
_cell.length_a   1.000
_cell.length_b   1.000
_cell.length_c   1.000
_cell.angle_alpha   90.00
_cell.angle_beta   90.00
_cell.angle_gamma   90.00
#
_symmetry.space_group_name_H-M   'P 1'
#
loop_
_entity.id
_entity.type
_entity.pdbx_description
1 polymer ?
#
loop_
_entity_poly.entity_id
_entity_poly.type
_entity_poly.pdbx_seq_one_letter_code
_entity_poly.pdbx_strand_id
1 'polypeptide(L)'
;MNVVKAEEIRKKFSMRETMEPVFLCDAIAVTALRTGALGALGGLGMKYLADKNAETLGIIGTGTQGWSHLQSALVARNVKDVHIFNRSKSKALSFKEKAEKTFSEVRFHVSDVEELVKQSDIIVTTTTSSEPVLPELPEEEWKGKLIVGAGSFRPAMQEISDQVLKVADEIHVDAESALRESGDMIRAQELTEKIDGSRNLERLITDGYIPDNTLDKLILFKSVGASIFDLVTARAIYENYYR
;
A
#
# COMPACT_ATOMS: atom_id res chain seq x y z
N MET A 1 -20.81 12.61 16.42
CA MET A 1 -19.87 11.57 15.94
C MET A 1 -19.30 10.90 17.19
N ASN A 2 -19.94 9.82 17.64
CA ASN A 2 -19.58 9.18 18.90
C ASN A 2 -18.36 8.29 18.68
N VAL A 3 -17.22 8.73 19.20
CA VAL A 3 -16.01 7.90 19.28
C VAL A 3 -16.29 6.84 20.35
N VAL A 4 -16.59 5.62 19.92
CA VAL A 4 -16.72 4.47 20.81
C VAL A 4 -15.35 4.22 21.45
N LYS A 5 -15.27 4.26 22.78
CA LYS A 5 -14.03 4.05 23.54
C LYS A 5 -13.50 2.63 23.28
N ALA A 6 -12.19 2.50 23.09
CA ALA A 6 -11.49 1.24 22.81
C ALA A 6 -11.75 0.12 23.86
N GLU A 7 -12.18 0.46 25.08
CA GLU A 7 -12.54 -0.51 26.12
C GLU A 7 -13.88 -1.24 25.86
N GLU A 8 -14.86 -0.60 25.22
CA GLU A 8 -16.13 -1.26 24.85
C GLU A 8 -15.95 -2.25 23.70
N ILE A 9 -14.92 -2.05 22.88
CA ILE A 9 -14.53 -2.90 21.75
C ILE A 9 -13.99 -4.26 22.23
N ARG A 10 -13.39 -4.30 23.44
CA ARG A 10 -12.73 -5.50 24.00
C ARG A 10 -13.70 -6.56 24.56
N LYS A 11 -14.83 -6.16 25.12
CA LYS A 11 -15.76 -7.09 25.81
C LYS A 11 -16.71 -7.86 24.87
N LYS A 12 -16.90 -7.42 23.63
CA LYS A 12 -18.04 -7.88 22.79
C LYS A 12 -17.70 -8.88 21.69
N PHE A 13 -16.44 -9.31 21.55
CA PHE A 13 -16.02 -10.35 20.59
C PHE A 13 -15.39 -11.57 21.28
N SER A 14 -15.57 -11.68 22.60
CA SER A 14 -15.05 -12.78 23.39
C SER A 14 -16.21 -13.59 23.97
N MET A 15 -16.75 -14.48 23.15
CA MET A 15 -17.05 -15.83 23.61
C MET A 15 -15.75 -16.67 23.65
N ARG A 16 -14.58 -16.07 23.96
CA ARG A 16 -13.33 -16.83 24.15
C ARG A 16 -13.51 -17.90 25.24
N GLU A 17 -14.44 -17.67 26.16
CA GLU A 17 -14.80 -18.61 27.21
C GLU A 17 -15.57 -19.83 26.68
N THR A 18 -16.45 -19.68 25.68
CA THR A 18 -17.28 -20.79 25.16
C THR A 18 -16.73 -21.39 23.86
N MET A 19 -15.82 -20.70 23.17
CA MET A 19 -15.27 -21.08 21.85
C MET A 19 -16.35 -21.30 20.77
N GLU A 20 -17.55 -20.77 20.97
CA GLU A 20 -18.65 -20.90 20.02
C GLU A 20 -18.44 -19.98 18.80
N PRO A 21 -18.68 -20.47 17.57
CA PRO A 21 -18.54 -19.67 16.37
C PRO A 21 -19.63 -18.59 16.31
N VAL A 22 -19.23 -17.32 16.36
CA VAL A 22 -20.15 -16.16 16.39
C VAL A 22 -20.56 -15.66 15.00
N PHE A 23 -19.76 -15.96 13.97
CA PHE A 23 -19.96 -15.46 12.62
C PHE A 23 -19.24 -16.35 11.61
N LEU A 24 -19.96 -16.77 10.56
CA LEU A 24 -19.40 -17.45 9.40
C LEU A 24 -19.71 -16.58 8.17
N CYS A 25 -18.70 -16.31 7.36
CA CYS A 25 -18.86 -15.54 6.14
C CYS A 25 -18.03 -16.13 5.01
N ASP A 26 -18.42 -15.82 3.78
CA ASP A 26 -17.71 -16.25 2.58
C ASP A 26 -16.32 -15.59 2.52
N ALA A 27 -15.29 -16.43 2.45
CA ALA A 27 -13.89 -15.99 2.34
C ALA A 27 -13.62 -15.17 1.07
N ILE A 28 -14.38 -15.36 -0.02
CA ILE A 28 -14.27 -14.56 -1.26
C ILE A 28 -14.75 -13.13 -1.00
N ALA A 29 -15.85 -12.95 -0.29
CA ALA A 29 -16.36 -11.62 0.07
C ALA A 29 -15.37 -10.92 1.02
N VAL A 30 -14.83 -11.64 2.01
CA VAL A 30 -13.77 -11.12 2.88
C VAL A 30 -12.51 -10.79 2.08
N THR A 31 -12.15 -11.59 1.08
CA THR A 31 -10.99 -11.34 0.19
C THR A 31 -11.19 -10.13 -0.72
N ALA A 32 -12.42 -9.85 -1.17
CA ALA A 32 -12.69 -8.61 -1.89
C ALA A 32 -12.49 -7.40 -0.96
N LEU A 33 -13.01 -7.48 0.27
CA LEU A 33 -12.86 -6.44 1.27
C LEU A 33 -11.42 -6.30 1.79
N ARG A 34 -10.66 -7.39 1.90
CA ARG A 34 -9.23 -7.35 2.25
C ARG A 34 -8.45 -6.58 1.19
N THR A 35 -8.87 -6.63 -0.08
CA THR A 35 -8.18 -5.89 -1.14
C THR A 35 -8.37 -4.39 -0.95
N GLY A 36 -9.56 -3.97 -0.54
CA GLY A 36 -9.83 -2.61 -0.07
C GLY A 36 -9.05 -2.26 1.20
N ALA A 37 -8.96 -3.18 2.17
CA ALA A 37 -8.19 -3.00 3.38
C ALA A 37 -6.68 -2.83 3.10
N LEU A 38 -6.10 -3.65 2.22
CA LEU A 38 -4.72 -3.51 1.74
C LEU A 38 -4.51 -2.15 1.06
N GLY A 39 -5.46 -1.74 0.21
CA GLY A 39 -5.46 -0.38 -0.34
C GLY A 39 -5.44 0.68 0.75
N ALA A 40 -6.26 0.52 1.79
CA ALA A 40 -6.30 1.44 2.92
C ALA A 40 -5.00 1.45 3.74
N LEU A 41 -4.33 0.31 3.91
CA LEU A 41 -2.99 0.24 4.53
C LEU A 41 -1.96 0.99 3.70
N GLY A 42 -1.97 0.77 2.38
CA GLY A 42 -1.17 1.56 1.44
C GLY A 42 -1.47 3.05 1.56
N GLY A 43 -2.74 3.42 1.65
CA GLY A 43 -3.19 4.80 1.89
C GLY A 43 -2.75 5.37 3.23
N LEU A 44 -2.68 4.57 4.29
CA LEU A 44 -2.12 5.00 5.58
C LEU A 44 -0.60 5.19 5.46
N GLY A 45 0.11 4.30 4.78
CA GLY A 45 1.52 4.50 4.43
C GLY A 45 1.72 5.83 3.70
N MET A 46 0.94 6.10 2.66
CA MET A 46 0.94 7.39 1.96
C MET A 46 0.62 8.55 2.89
N LYS A 47 -0.36 8.40 3.78
CA LYS A 47 -0.78 9.44 4.70
C LYS A 47 0.35 9.88 5.64
N TYR A 48 1.11 8.93 6.17
CA TYR A 48 2.15 9.19 7.15
C TYR A 48 3.53 9.46 6.55
N LEU A 49 3.83 8.87 5.38
CA LEU A 49 5.18 8.84 4.84
C LEU A 49 5.40 9.73 3.62
N ALA A 50 4.36 9.99 2.82
CA ALA A 50 4.52 10.87 1.65
C ALA A 50 4.63 12.33 2.08
N ASP A 51 5.25 13.15 1.23
CA ASP A 51 5.18 14.60 1.39
C ASP A 51 3.72 15.08 1.49
N LYS A 52 3.47 16.11 2.31
CA LYS A 52 2.10 16.63 2.54
C LYS A 52 1.52 17.27 1.28
N ASN A 53 2.38 17.77 0.40
CA ASN A 53 2.02 18.40 -0.86
C ASN A 53 2.17 17.46 -2.06
N ALA A 54 2.29 16.15 -1.84
CA ALA A 54 2.29 15.18 -2.94
C ALA A 54 0.97 15.28 -3.73
N GLU A 55 1.06 15.58 -5.02
CA GLU A 55 -0.09 15.78 -5.92
C GLU A 55 -0.10 14.80 -7.09
N THR A 56 0.96 14.01 -7.29
CA THR A 56 1.05 13.06 -8.41
C THR A 56 1.24 11.62 -7.96
N LEU A 57 0.55 10.70 -8.64
CA LEU A 57 0.52 9.27 -8.32
C LEU A 57 0.87 8.41 -9.54
N GLY A 58 1.80 7.48 -9.37
CA GLY A 58 2.12 6.43 -10.31
C GLY A 58 1.50 5.10 -9.87
N ILE A 59 0.79 4.41 -10.76
CA ILE A 59 0.23 3.08 -10.51
C ILE A 59 0.81 2.09 -11.50
N ILE A 60 1.58 1.14 -10.99
CA ILE A 60 2.14 0.00 -11.72
C ILE A 60 1.32 -1.24 -11.33
N GLY A 61 0.53 -1.73 -12.28
CA GLY A 61 -0.40 -2.85 -12.07
C GLY A 61 -1.85 -2.39 -11.94
N THR A 62 -2.67 -2.75 -12.93
CA THR A 62 -4.05 -2.25 -13.06
C THR A 62 -5.11 -3.26 -12.64
N GLY A 63 -4.79 -4.07 -11.62
CA GLY A 63 -5.71 -5.04 -11.01
C GLY A 63 -6.59 -4.43 -9.92
N THR A 64 -7.25 -5.30 -9.14
CA THR A 64 -8.12 -4.91 -8.02
C THR A 64 -7.36 -4.13 -6.94
N GLN A 65 -6.11 -4.51 -6.65
CA GLN A 65 -5.27 -3.77 -5.70
C GLN A 65 -4.90 -2.38 -6.23
N GLY A 66 -4.50 -2.25 -7.49
CA GLY A 66 -4.22 -0.95 -8.10
C GLY A 66 -5.43 -0.01 -8.02
N TRP A 67 -6.64 -0.53 -8.23
CA TRP A 67 -7.87 0.25 -8.07
C TRP A 67 -8.10 0.70 -6.61
N SER A 68 -7.89 -0.21 -5.65
CA SER A 68 -8.08 0.09 -4.23
C SER A 68 -7.04 1.08 -3.70
N HIS A 69 -5.80 1.00 -4.19
CA HIS A 69 -4.73 1.94 -3.88
C HIS A 69 -4.97 3.31 -4.51
N LEU A 70 -5.49 3.38 -5.74
CA LEU A 70 -5.94 4.64 -6.34
C LEU A 70 -6.93 5.35 -5.41
N GLN A 71 -8.00 4.65 -5.04
CA GLN A 71 -9.03 5.20 -4.14
C GLN A 71 -8.43 5.70 -2.82
N SER A 72 -7.50 4.93 -2.25
CA SER A 72 -6.89 5.26 -0.97
C SER A 72 -5.91 6.42 -1.07
N ALA A 73 -5.18 6.53 -2.18
CA ALA A 73 -4.27 7.65 -2.46
C ALA A 73 -5.05 8.97 -2.59
N LEU A 74 -6.17 8.98 -3.31
CA LEU A 74 -7.03 10.17 -3.46
C LEU A 74 -7.64 10.64 -2.12
N VAL A 75 -7.78 9.75 -1.15
CA VAL A 75 -8.23 10.10 0.21
C VAL A 75 -7.06 10.56 1.09
N ALA A 76 -5.87 9.98 0.90
CA ALA A 76 -4.69 10.27 1.71
C ALA A 76 -4.02 11.60 1.31
N ARG A 77 -4.09 11.98 0.03
CA ARG A 77 -3.42 13.14 -0.56
C ARG A 77 -4.28 13.82 -1.62
N ASN A 78 -3.99 15.09 -1.89
CA ASN A 78 -4.68 15.88 -2.91
C ASN A 78 -4.11 15.59 -4.31
N VAL A 79 -4.21 14.34 -4.74
CA VAL A 79 -3.67 13.88 -6.02
C VAL A 79 -4.49 14.46 -7.18
N LYS A 80 -3.82 15.10 -8.13
CA LYS A 80 -4.41 15.72 -9.32
C LYS A 80 -4.05 14.98 -10.61
N ASP A 81 -2.90 14.33 -10.64
CA ASP A 81 -2.38 13.63 -11.81
C ASP A 81 -2.01 12.18 -11.47
N VAL A 82 -2.48 11.25 -12.28
CA VAL A 82 -2.25 9.82 -12.11
C VAL A 82 -1.65 9.23 -13.37
N HIS A 83 -0.44 8.71 -13.27
CA HIS A 83 0.26 7.96 -14.32
C HIS A 83 0.04 6.47 -14.12
N ILE A 84 -0.44 5.79 -15.16
CA ILE A 84 -0.81 4.37 -15.12
C ILE A 84 0.10 3.59 -16.05
N PHE A 85 0.70 2.54 -15.51
CA PHE A 85 1.43 1.55 -16.29
C PHE A 85 0.92 0.15 -16.00
N ASN A 86 0.86 -0.65 -17.06
CA ASN A 86 0.68 -2.08 -16.96
C ASN A 86 1.32 -2.75 -18.18
N ARG A 87 1.91 -3.95 -17.98
CA ARG A 87 2.53 -4.72 -19.07
C ARG A 87 1.60 -4.89 -20.28
N SER A 88 0.31 -5.08 -20.03
CA SER A 88 -0.71 -5.04 -21.08
C SER A 88 -1.29 -3.63 -21.17
N LYS A 89 -0.96 -2.93 -22.27
CA LYS A 89 -1.45 -1.58 -22.56
C LYS A 89 -2.98 -1.50 -22.63
N SER A 90 -3.65 -2.53 -23.15
CA SER A 90 -5.12 -2.57 -23.19
C SER A 90 -5.73 -2.54 -21.78
N LYS A 91 -5.17 -3.29 -20.82
CA LYS A 91 -5.59 -3.22 -19.42
C LYS A 91 -5.31 -1.87 -18.76
N ALA A 92 -4.24 -1.18 -19.15
CA ALA A 92 -3.97 0.19 -18.68
C ALA A 92 -5.01 1.18 -19.20
N LEU A 93 -5.36 1.09 -20.48
CA LEU A 93 -6.40 1.92 -21.09
C LEU A 93 -7.78 1.67 -20.47
N SER A 94 -8.19 0.41 -20.28
CA SER A 94 -9.46 0.10 -19.63
C SER A 94 -9.52 0.59 -18.18
N PHE A 95 -8.41 0.51 -17.44
CA PHE A 95 -8.33 1.07 -16.09
C PHE A 95 -8.47 2.58 -16.10
N LYS A 96 -7.76 3.27 -17.00
CA LYS A 96 -7.87 4.72 -17.22
C LYS A 96 -9.32 5.13 -17.53
N GLU A 97 -9.97 4.49 -18.51
CA GLU A 97 -11.36 4.82 -18.88
C GLU A 97 -12.34 4.68 -17.70
N LYS A 98 -12.15 3.63 -16.89
CA LYS A 98 -12.95 3.43 -15.67
C LYS A 98 -12.66 4.52 -14.64
N ALA A 99 -11.39 4.87 -14.45
CA ALA A 99 -10.95 5.87 -13.49
C ALA A 99 -11.46 7.27 -13.85
N GLU A 100 -11.32 7.69 -15.11
CA GLU A 100 -11.83 8.99 -15.61
C GLU A 100 -13.34 9.14 -15.43
N LYS A 101 -14.11 8.06 -15.60
CA LYS A 101 -15.56 8.06 -15.34
C LYS A 101 -15.92 8.18 -13.86
N THR A 102 -15.04 7.72 -12.98
CA THR A 102 -15.29 7.66 -11.53
C THR A 102 -14.77 8.90 -10.81
N PHE A 103 -13.64 9.45 -11.26
CA PHE A 103 -12.91 10.54 -10.61
C PHE A 103 -12.70 11.69 -11.61
N SER A 104 -13.72 12.52 -11.80
CA SER A 104 -13.72 13.59 -12.82
C SER A 104 -12.75 14.75 -12.53
N GLU A 105 -12.27 14.86 -11.30
CA GLU A 105 -11.36 15.94 -10.86
C GLU A 105 -9.87 15.56 -11.01
N VAL A 106 -9.58 14.32 -11.43
CA VAL A 106 -8.22 13.77 -11.53
C VAL A 106 -7.89 13.51 -13.00
N ARG A 107 -6.68 13.86 -13.41
CA ARG A 107 -6.16 13.61 -14.76
C ARG A 107 -5.44 12.27 -14.81
N PHE A 108 -5.75 11.46 -15.82
CA PHE A 108 -5.18 10.11 -15.97
C PHE A 108 -4.37 9.98 -17.25
N HIS A 109 -3.14 9.48 -17.10
CA HIS A 109 -2.17 9.30 -18.17
C HIS A 109 -1.78 7.83 -18.26
N VAL A 110 -1.66 7.30 -19.48
CA VAL A 110 -1.01 5.99 -19.67
C VAL A 110 0.40 6.29 -20.14
N SER A 111 1.37 5.93 -19.31
CA SER A 111 2.79 6.25 -19.49
C SER A 111 3.61 4.96 -19.60
N ASP A 112 4.85 5.08 -20.05
CA ASP A 112 5.86 4.06 -19.76
C ASP A 112 6.30 4.15 -18.28
N VAL A 113 7.10 3.17 -17.83
CA VAL A 113 7.49 3.08 -16.42
C VAL A 113 8.42 4.22 -16.02
N GLU A 114 9.37 4.61 -16.89
CA GLU A 114 10.34 5.67 -16.56
C GLU A 114 9.67 7.03 -16.44
N GLU A 115 8.79 7.37 -17.39
CA GLU A 115 7.97 8.59 -17.34
C GLU A 115 7.09 8.59 -16.09
N LEU A 116 6.44 7.46 -15.78
CA LEU A 116 5.63 7.32 -14.57
C LEU A 116 6.45 7.63 -13.32
N VAL A 117 7.65 7.07 -13.17
CA VAL A 117 8.51 7.33 -12.00
C VAL A 117 8.86 8.82 -11.90
N LYS A 118 9.28 9.44 -13.01
CA LYS A 118 9.70 10.85 -13.04
C LYS A 118 8.57 11.79 -12.65
N GLN A 119 7.36 11.54 -13.14
CA GLN A 119 6.20 12.42 -12.91
C GLN A 119 5.48 12.18 -11.58
N SER A 120 5.83 11.13 -10.82
CA SER A 120 5.08 10.73 -9.62
C SER A 120 5.79 11.06 -8.31
N ASP A 121 5.08 11.68 -7.37
CA ASP A 121 5.51 11.85 -5.98
C ASP A 121 5.30 10.55 -5.18
N ILE A 122 4.21 9.85 -5.47
CA ILE A 122 3.87 8.57 -4.87
C ILE A 122 3.81 7.52 -5.96
N ILE A 123 4.46 6.37 -5.78
CA ILE A 123 4.45 5.27 -6.73
C ILE A 123 3.90 4.03 -6.04
N VAL A 124 2.94 3.35 -6.67
CA VAL A 124 2.33 2.13 -6.15
C VAL A 124 2.63 0.97 -7.08
N THR A 125 3.20 -0.11 -6.55
CA THR A 125 3.38 -1.37 -7.29
C THR A 125 2.43 -2.44 -6.75
N THR A 126 1.56 -2.98 -7.61
CA THR A 126 0.53 -3.99 -7.26
C THR A 126 0.52 -5.15 -8.26
N THR A 127 1.71 -5.58 -8.66
CA THR A 127 1.95 -6.62 -9.65
C THR A 127 2.29 -7.95 -8.99
N THR A 128 1.93 -9.05 -9.64
CA THR A 128 2.35 -10.38 -9.20
C THR A 128 3.66 -10.80 -9.85
N SER A 129 4.58 -9.86 -10.09
CA SER A 129 5.82 -10.12 -10.80
C SER A 129 6.82 -10.89 -9.93
N SER A 130 7.61 -11.76 -10.56
CA SER A 130 8.81 -12.37 -9.96
C SER A 130 10.08 -11.58 -10.30
N GLU A 131 9.97 -10.58 -11.17
CA GLU A 131 11.08 -9.73 -11.61
C GLU A 131 10.73 -8.25 -11.34
N PRO A 132 11.71 -7.42 -10.97
CA PRO A 132 11.49 -6.00 -10.71
C PRO A 132 10.73 -5.30 -11.83
N VAL A 133 9.74 -4.49 -11.45
CA VAL A 133 8.92 -3.70 -12.38
C VAL A 133 9.33 -2.24 -12.41
N LEU A 134 10.10 -1.78 -11.41
CA LEU A 134 10.68 -0.45 -11.38
C LEU A 134 11.99 -0.42 -12.19
N PRO A 135 12.24 0.66 -12.94
CA PRO A 135 13.42 0.79 -13.76
C PRO A 135 14.65 1.08 -12.89
N GLU A 136 15.82 0.89 -13.47
CA GLU A 136 17.07 1.37 -12.89
C GLU A 136 17.28 2.82 -13.36
N LEU A 137 17.26 3.77 -12.41
CA LEU A 137 17.38 5.21 -12.67
C LEU A 137 18.37 5.83 -11.70
N PRO A 138 19.05 6.95 -12.04
CA PRO A 138 19.92 7.67 -11.12
C PRO A 138 19.26 7.94 -9.76
N GLU A 139 20.04 7.98 -8.68
CA GLU A 139 19.53 8.15 -7.31
C GLU A 139 18.70 9.44 -7.15
N GLU A 140 19.09 10.50 -7.85
CA GLU A 140 18.41 11.80 -7.84
C GLU A 140 16.96 11.71 -8.33
N GLU A 141 16.66 10.77 -9.23
CA GLU A 141 15.30 10.56 -9.75
C GLU A 141 14.37 9.93 -8.70
N TRP A 142 14.89 9.46 -7.56
CA TRP A 142 14.10 8.83 -6.49
C TRP A 142 13.85 9.75 -5.29
N LYS A 143 14.56 10.88 -5.20
CA LYS A 143 14.40 11.83 -4.09
C LYS A 143 13.01 12.46 -4.11
N GLY A 144 12.44 12.64 -2.92
CA GLY A 144 11.09 13.18 -2.76
C GLY A 144 9.97 12.17 -2.97
N LYS A 145 10.29 10.91 -3.29
CA LYS A 145 9.31 9.90 -3.67
C LYS A 145 8.99 8.95 -2.53
N LEU A 146 7.71 8.59 -2.43
CA LEU A 146 7.26 7.44 -1.66
C LEU A 146 6.91 6.30 -2.61
N ILE A 147 7.50 5.12 -2.40
CA ILE A 147 7.10 3.90 -3.10
C ILE A 147 6.32 3.01 -2.15
N VAL A 148 5.11 2.62 -2.55
CA VAL A 148 4.25 1.67 -1.85
C VAL A 148 4.23 0.36 -2.64
N GLY A 149 4.92 -0.65 -2.12
CA GLY A 149 4.97 -1.98 -2.71
C GLY A 149 3.95 -2.92 -2.07
N ALA A 150 2.96 -3.40 -2.83
CA ALA A 150 1.87 -4.23 -2.32
C ALA A 150 1.70 -5.59 -3.02
N GLY A 151 2.37 -5.81 -4.15
CA GLY A 151 2.21 -7.01 -4.99
C GLY A 151 3.14 -8.17 -4.63
N SER A 152 4.39 -7.92 -4.21
CA SER A 152 5.29 -9.00 -3.73
C SER A 152 5.01 -9.38 -2.27
N PHE A 153 4.23 -10.45 -2.08
CA PHE A 153 3.86 -11.02 -0.76
C PHE A 153 4.36 -12.46 -0.56
N ARG A 154 5.22 -12.97 -1.46
CA ARG A 154 5.86 -14.29 -1.34
C ARG A 154 7.37 -14.14 -1.54
N PRO A 155 8.19 -15.04 -0.96
CA PRO A 155 9.65 -14.94 -1.05
C PRO A 155 10.21 -14.92 -2.48
N ALA A 156 9.55 -15.60 -3.42
CA ALA A 156 9.97 -15.67 -4.83
C ALA A 156 9.49 -14.49 -5.69
N MET A 157 8.79 -13.51 -5.11
CA MET A 157 8.25 -12.36 -5.83
C MET A 157 9.12 -11.13 -5.59
N GLN A 158 9.31 -10.32 -6.60
CA GLN A 158 10.05 -9.06 -6.48
C GLN A 158 9.45 -8.03 -7.43
N GLU A 159 9.13 -6.86 -6.90
CA GLU A 159 8.62 -5.73 -7.68
C GLU A 159 9.62 -4.57 -7.68
N ILE A 160 10.36 -4.42 -6.59
CA ILE A 160 11.29 -3.32 -6.36
C ILE A 160 12.69 -3.79 -6.78
N SER A 161 13.35 -2.99 -7.63
CA SER A 161 14.69 -3.32 -8.10
C SER A 161 15.72 -3.22 -6.97
N ASP A 162 16.78 -4.04 -7.07
CA ASP A 162 17.88 -4.03 -6.10
C ASP A 162 18.50 -2.64 -5.93
N GLN A 163 18.55 -1.85 -7.02
CA GLN A 163 19.04 -0.48 -6.96
C GLN A 163 18.17 0.38 -6.06
N VAL A 164 16.84 0.35 -6.26
CA VAL A 164 15.88 1.11 -5.45
C VAL A 164 15.97 0.70 -3.97
N LEU A 165 16.09 -0.60 -3.69
CA LEU A 165 16.25 -1.10 -2.32
C LEU A 165 17.54 -0.57 -1.64
N LYS A 166 18.65 -0.44 -2.39
CA LYS A 166 19.91 0.10 -1.86
C LYS A 166 19.86 1.60 -1.60
N VAL A 167 19.27 2.37 -2.53
CA VAL A 167 19.26 3.83 -2.43
C VAL A 167 18.17 4.35 -1.50
N ALA A 168 17.10 3.59 -1.26
CA ALA A 168 16.05 3.94 -0.31
C ALA A 168 16.63 4.41 1.03
N ASP A 169 16.23 5.58 1.51
CA ASP A 169 16.71 6.16 2.77
C ASP A 169 15.98 5.57 3.97
N GLU A 170 14.69 5.28 3.81
CA GLU A 170 13.86 4.68 4.84
C GLU A 170 13.03 3.53 4.25
N ILE A 171 12.91 2.43 5.00
CA ILE A 171 12.11 1.27 4.62
C ILE A 171 11.17 0.95 5.77
N HIS A 172 9.87 0.90 5.50
CA HIS A 172 8.82 0.64 6.47
C HIS A 172 7.86 -0.42 5.96
N VAL A 173 7.12 -1.04 6.87
CA VAL A 173 6.23 -2.17 6.58
C VAL A 173 4.87 -1.96 7.20
N ASP A 174 3.83 -2.63 6.70
CA ASP A 174 2.53 -2.64 7.38
C ASP A 174 2.54 -3.52 8.64
N ALA A 175 3.20 -4.68 8.56
CA ALA A 175 3.38 -5.64 9.64
C ALA A 175 4.79 -6.25 9.61
N GLU A 176 5.30 -6.66 10.78
CA GLU A 176 6.63 -7.28 10.88
C GLU A 176 6.75 -8.59 10.06
N SER A 177 5.64 -9.28 9.79
CA SER A 177 5.62 -10.46 8.92
C SER A 177 6.11 -10.15 7.50
N ALA A 178 5.95 -8.91 7.01
CA ALA A 178 6.43 -8.48 5.70
C ALA A 178 7.92 -8.74 5.51
N LEU A 179 8.72 -8.58 6.56
CA LEU A 179 10.17 -8.79 6.53
C LEU A 179 10.54 -10.25 6.23
N ARG A 180 9.68 -11.21 6.60
CA ARG A 180 9.92 -12.64 6.39
C ARG A 180 9.20 -13.21 5.16
N GLU A 181 8.12 -12.57 4.72
CA GLU A 181 7.23 -13.12 3.69
C GLU A 181 7.42 -12.46 2.32
N SER A 182 7.76 -11.17 2.29
CA SER A 182 7.95 -10.43 1.04
C SER A 182 9.33 -10.68 0.47
N GLY A 183 9.41 -11.13 -0.79
CA GLY A 183 10.69 -11.25 -1.47
C GLY A 183 11.41 -9.91 -1.61
N ASP A 184 10.70 -8.78 -1.74
CA ASP A 184 11.34 -7.45 -1.74
C ASP A 184 12.06 -7.17 -0.41
N MET A 185 11.45 -7.55 0.72
CA MET A 185 12.02 -7.27 2.05
C MET A 185 13.12 -8.26 2.40
N ILE A 186 12.96 -9.53 2.08
CA ILE A 186 14.04 -10.53 2.19
C ILE A 186 15.26 -10.05 1.39
N ARG A 187 15.03 -9.58 0.16
CA ARG A 187 16.10 -9.03 -0.68
C ARG A 187 16.70 -7.76 -0.08
N ALA A 188 15.89 -6.86 0.47
CA ALA A 188 16.38 -5.65 1.12
C ALA A 188 17.31 -5.95 2.30
N GLN A 189 17.01 -6.97 3.12
CA GLN A 189 17.88 -7.41 4.22
C GLN A 189 19.26 -7.89 3.76
N GLU A 190 19.37 -8.38 2.53
CA GLU A 190 20.66 -8.78 1.95
C GLU A 190 21.46 -7.59 1.40
N LEU A 191 20.79 -6.47 1.12
CA LEU A 191 21.35 -5.35 0.35
C LEU A 191 21.62 -4.09 1.17
N THR A 192 20.91 -3.88 2.28
CA THR A 192 21.01 -2.64 3.07
C THR A 192 20.70 -2.87 4.55
N GLU A 193 21.44 -2.21 5.42
CA GLU A 193 21.19 -2.19 6.88
C GLU A 193 20.05 -1.20 7.25
N LYS A 194 19.62 -0.34 6.32
CA LYS A 194 18.56 0.66 6.57
C LYS A 194 17.22 0.03 6.97
N ILE A 195 17.01 -1.25 6.64
CA ILE A 195 15.84 -2.03 7.01
C ILE A 195 15.73 -2.29 8.52
N ASP A 196 16.85 -2.24 9.26
CA ASP A 196 16.86 -2.44 10.72
C ASP A 196 16.15 -1.28 11.44
N GLY A 197 16.08 -0.10 10.81
CA GLY A 197 15.30 1.05 11.26
C GLY A 197 13.81 0.97 10.90
N SER A 198 13.33 -0.15 10.35
CA SER A 198 11.95 -0.25 9.88
C SER A 198 10.93 -0.13 11.00
N ARG A 199 9.84 0.58 10.69
CA ARG A 199 8.66 0.71 11.54
C ARG A 199 7.51 -0.02 10.87
N ASN A 200 6.75 -0.76 11.66
CA ASN A 200 5.46 -1.27 11.24
C ASN A 200 4.40 -0.14 11.32
N LEU A 201 3.23 -0.36 10.73
CA LEU A 201 2.18 0.67 10.70
C LEU A 201 1.69 1.05 12.10
N GLU A 202 1.66 0.10 13.05
CA GLU A 202 1.35 0.38 14.45
C GLU A 202 2.29 1.44 15.02
N ARG A 203 3.61 1.20 14.95
CA ARG A 203 4.63 2.13 15.47
C ARG A 203 4.60 3.48 14.78
N LEU A 204 4.40 3.51 13.45
CA LEU A 204 4.23 4.77 12.71
C LEU A 204 3.11 5.63 13.33
N ILE A 205 2.01 5.00 13.74
CA ILE A 205 0.86 5.69 14.33
C ILE A 205 1.08 6.01 15.81
N THR A 206 1.50 5.04 16.63
CA THR A 206 1.59 5.22 18.08
C THR A 206 2.72 6.14 18.49
N ASP A 207 3.82 6.13 17.73
CA ASP A 207 4.97 6.97 18.01
C ASP A 207 4.79 8.38 17.41
N GLY A 208 3.73 8.57 16.60
CA GLY A 208 3.47 9.81 15.89
C GLY A 208 4.59 10.15 14.91
N TYR A 209 5.16 9.13 14.25
CA TYR A 209 6.30 9.31 13.35
C TYR A 209 5.91 10.17 12.14
N ILE A 210 6.73 11.17 11.84
CA ILE A 210 6.64 12.00 10.66
C ILE A 210 8.05 12.07 10.08
N PRO A 211 8.27 11.60 8.84
CA PRO A 211 9.59 11.71 8.22
C PRO A 211 9.99 13.18 8.07
N ASP A 212 11.25 13.48 8.39
CA ASP A 212 11.87 14.76 8.10
C ASP A 212 12.51 14.75 6.70
N ASN A 213 12.64 15.94 6.10
CA ASN A 213 13.29 16.14 4.79
C ASN A 213 12.78 15.17 3.70
N THR A 214 11.45 14.97 3.63
CA THR A 214 10.79 14.09 2.66
C THR A 214 11.24 14.33 1.22
N LEU A 215 11.46 15.59 0.85
CA LEU A 215 11.89 16.00 -0.50
C LEU A 215 13.31 15.53 -0.87
N ASP A 216 14.16 15.22 0.11
CA ASP A 216 15.54 14.78 -0.11
C ASP A 216 15.71 13.27 0.00
N LYS A 217 14.64 12.54 0.36
CA LYS A 217 14.66 11.11 0.66
C LYS A 217 13.84 10.28 -0.32
N LEU A 218 14.25 9.04 -0.52
CA LEU A 218 13.40 7.97 -1.02
C LEU A 218 12.87 7.15 0.15
N ILE A 219 11.55 7.07 0.30
CA ILE A 219 10.91 6.24 1.34
C ILE A 219 10.21 5.05 0.68
N LEU A 220 10.41 3.85 1.23
CA LEU A 220 9.71 2.64 0.84
C LEU A 220 8.71 2.23 1.93
N PHE A 221 7.50 1.90 1.52
CA PHE A 221 6.50 1.27 2.37
C PHE A 221 6.03 -0.04 1.74
N LYS A 222 6.31 -1.16 2.41
CA LYS A 222 5.88 -2.48 1.97
C LYS A 222 4.59 -2.88 2.68
N SER A 223 3.55 -3.20 1.91
CA SER A 223 2.33 -3.79 2.44
C SER A 223 2.15 -5.22 1.95
N VAL A 224 2.03 -6.18 2.88
CA VAL A 224 1.69 -7.58 2.56
C VAL A 224 0.35 -8.01 3.13
N GLY A 225 -0.17 -7.25 4.08
CA GLY A 225 -1.32 -7.59 4.90
C GLY A 225 -0.97 -8.50 6.08
N ALA A 226 -1.84 -8.47 7.07
CA ALA A 226 -1.80 -9.34 8.23
C ALA A 226 -3.22 -9.83 8.52
N SER A 227 -3.32 -11.02 9.10
CA SER A 227 -4.61 -11.67 9.42
C SER A 227 -5.52 -10.82 10.32
N ILE A 228 -4.93 -9.90 11.10
CA ILE A 228 -5.69 -8.94 11.89
C ILE A 228 -6.60 -8.06 11.02
N PHE A 229 -6.19 -7.72 9.79
CA PHE A 229 -7.01 -6.90 8.90
C PHE A 229 -8.21 -7.67 8.35
N ASP A 230 -8.05 -8.97 8.09
CA ASP A 230 -9.16 -9.84 7.71
C ASP A 230 -10.16 -9.97 8.88
N LEU A 231 -9.65 -10.14 10.10
CA LEU A 231 -10.49 -10.23 11.30
C LEU A 231 -11.25 -8.93 11.58
N VAL A 232 -10.58 -7.78 11.50
CA VAL A 232 -11.21 -6.47 11.69
C VAL A 232 -12.25 -6.21 10.60
N THR A 233 -11.97 -6.60 9.36
CA THR A 233 -12.91 -6.51 8.24
C THR A 233 -14.15 -7.39 8.49
N ALA A 234 -13.95 -8.65 8.85
CA ALA A 234 -15.05 -9.57 9.17
C ALA A 234 -15.89 -9.06 10.35
N ARG A 235 -15.24 -8.49 11.38
CA ARG A 235 -15.92 -7.84 12.50
C ARG A 235 -16.75 -6.64 12.06
N ALA A 236 -16.20 -5.78 11.19
CA ALA A 236 -16.94 -4.63 10.68
C ALA A 236 -18.18 -5.06 9.90
N ILE A 237 -18.11 -6.13 9.11
CA ILE A 237 -19.29 -6.70 8.41
C ILE A 237 -20.33 -7.16 9.44
N TYR A 238 -19.91 -7.95 10.43
CA TYR A 238 -20.80 -8.46 11.47
C TYR A 238 -21.51 -7.32 12.22
N GLU A 239 -20.76 -6.29 12.63
CA GLU A 239 -21.29 -5.16 13.40
C GLU A 239 -22.23 -4.25 12.58
N ASN A 240 -22.06 -4.15 11.25
CA ASN A 240 -22.87 -3.25 10.41
C ASN A 240 -24.08 -3.92 9.75
N TYR A 241 -24.06 -5.24 9.56
CA TYR A 241 -25.10 -5.94 8.78
C TYR A 241 -25.87 -7.01 9.55
N TYR A 242 -25.35 -7.49 10.68
CA TYR A 242 -25.97 -8.57 11.44
C TYR A 242 -26.29 -8.18 12.89
N ARG A 243 -26.05 -6.92 13.24
CA ARG A 243 -26.33 -6.34 14.55
C ARG A 243 -27.17 -5.08 14.40
#